data_AF-A0A938PST0-F1
#
_entry.id   AF-A0A938PST0-F1
#
_cell.length_a   1.000
_cell.length_b   1.000
_cell.length_c   1.000
_cell.angle_alpha   90.00
_cell.angle_beta   90.00
_cell.angle_gamma   90.00
#
_symmetry.space_group_name_H-M   'P 1'
#
loop_
_entity.id
_entity.type
_entity.pdbx_description
1 polymer ?
#
loop_
_entity_poly.entity_id
_entity_poly.type
_entity_poly.pdbx_seq_one_letter_code
_entity_poly.pdbx_strand_id
1 'polypeptide(L)'
;MRQWADLHAATGVPVWLYHMAHVPPAFKLYDPDNPDLRLEGSVRVGAYHSGDLAFVFGNTRRVGLHWNEDDHQLADIMADCWTQFAKTGDRGKAVVWPRYSTNRRDTLVFDKGSHVVQGVRAEKLAAMKAGMKL
;
A
#
# COMPACT_ATOMS: atom_id res chain seq x y z
N MET A 1 -8.16 7.39 -3.75
CA MET A 1 -8.84 6.21 -3.16
C MET A 1 -9.76 6.52 -1.98
N ARG A 2 -9.48 7.46 -1.05
CA ARG A 2 -10.35 7.72 0.12
C ARG A 2 -11.82 8.00 -0.23
N GLN A 3 -12.10 8.89 -1.18
CA GLN A 3 -13.49 9.21 -1.55
C GLN A 3 -14.23 7.98 -2.11
N TRP A 4 -13.54 7.11 -2.84
CA TRP A 4 -14.09 5.85 -3.31
C TRP A 4 -14.42 4.90 -2.14
N ALA A 5 -13.53 4.80 -1.16
CA ALA A 5 -13.78 4.03 0.07
C ALA A 5 -14.95 4.59 0.88
N ASP A 6 -15.09 5.92 0.97
CA ASP A 6 -16.25 6.57 1.60
C ASP A 6 -17.56 6.18 0.90
N LEU A 7 -17.59 6.23 -0.44
CA LEU A 7 -18.76 5.88 -1.24
C LEU A 7 -19.16 4.41 -1.07
N HIS A 8 -18.20 3.48 -1.13
CA HIS A 8 -18.48 2.06 -0.89
C HIS A 8 -18.94 1.79 0.54
N ALA A 9 -18.27 2.38 1.54
CA ALA A 9 -18.67 2.18 2.93
C ALA A 9 -20.08 2.70 3.21
N ALA A 10 -20.50 3.79 2.53
CA ALA A 10 -21.85 4.34 2.64
C ALA A 10 -22.94 3.40 2.11
N THR A 11 -22.62 2.42 1.25
CA THR A 11 -23.58 1.39 0.82
C THR A 11 -23.70 0.22 1.80
N GLY A 12 -23.00 0.25 2.94
CA GLY A 12 -23.04 -0.78 3.97
C GLY A 12 -22.15 -2.00 3.71
N VAL A 13 -21.44 -2.06 2.58
CA VAL A 13 -20.54 -3.18 2.28
C VAL A 13 -19.24 -3.10 3.09
N PRO A 14 -18.58 -4.23 3.40
CA PRO A 14 -17.27 -4.23 4.02
C PRO A 14 -16.20 -3.59 3.13
N VAL A 15 -15.39 -2.70 3.71
CA VAL A 15 -14.32 -1.97 3.02
C VAL A 15 -13.08 -2.00 3.89
N TRP A 16 -11.92 -2.21 3.26
CA TRP A 16 -10.61 -2.07 3.86
C TRP A 16 -9.79 -1.12 3.01
N LEU A 17 -9.07 -0.20 3.65
CA LEU A 17 -8.22 0.77 2.97
C LEU A 17 -6.78 0.65 3.48
N TYR A 18 -5.82 0.62 2.57
CA TYR A 18 -4.39 0.72 2.90
C TYR A 18 -3.73 1.94 2.24
N HIS A 19 -2.58 2.34 2.78
CA HIS A 19 -1.65 3.29 2.20
C HIS A 19 -0.25 2.68 2.19
N MET A 20 0.36 2.55 1.01
CA MET A 20 1.77 2.16 0.91
C MET A 20 2.65 3.37 1.23
N ALA A 21 3.33 3.32 2.38
CA ALA A 21 4.30 4.33 2.81
C ALA A 21 5.73 3.82 2.72
N HIS A 22 5.92 2.49 2.82
CA HIS A 22 7.20 1.83 2.63
C HIS A 22 7.85 2.26 1.32
N VAL A 23 9.15 2.53 1.36
CA VAL A 23 9.92 2.96 0.19
C VAL A 23 10.66 1.75 -0.39
N PRO A 24 10.15 1.12 -1.47
CA PRO A 24 10.86 0.02 -2.10
C PRO A 24 12.06 0.52 -2.92
N PRO A 25 13.03 -0.37 -3.23
CA PRO A 25 13.98 -0.09 -4.28
C PRO A 25 13.26 0.11 -5.62
N ALA A 26 13.74 1.06 -6.40
CA ALA A 26 13.30 1.32 -7.76
C ALA A 26 14.16 0.52 -8.75
N PHE A 27 13.49 -0.14 -9.69
CA PHE A 27 14.07 -0.95 -10.74
C PHE A 27 13.09 -0.95 -11.93
N LYS A 28 13.55 -1.40 -13.12
CA LYS A 28 12.68 -1.55 -14.28
C LYS A 28 11.79 -2.78 -14.12
N LEU A 29 10.60 -2.59 -13.55
CA LEU A 29 9.65 -3.68 -13.32
C LEU A 29 9.21 -4.40 -14.61
N TYR A 30 9.16 -3.69 -15.74
CA TYR A 30 8.66 -4.19 -17.02
C TYR A 30 9.77 -4.57 -18.02
N ASP A 31 11.03 -4.52 -17.60
CA ASP A 31 12.21 -4.94 -18.38
C ASP A 31 13.09 -5.82 -17.47
N PRO A 32 12.65 -7.07 -17.20
CA PRO A 32 13.29 -7.95 -16.24
C PRO A 32 14.70 -8.39 -16.67
N ASP A 33 15.00 -8.32 -17.97
CA ASP A 33 16.33 -8.62 -18.50
C ASP A 33 17.33 -7.47 -18.22
N ASN A 34 16.83 -6.24 -18.01
CA ASN A 34 17.65 -5.07 -17.68
C ASN A 34 17.08 -4.28 -16.48
N PRO A 35 16.99 -4.90 -15.29
CA PRO A 35 16.22 -4.37 -14.17
C PRO A 35 16.85 -3.11 -13.55
N ASP A 36 18.13 -2.83 -13.78
CA ASP A 36 18.78 -1.62 -13.28
C ASP A 36 18.20 -0.34 -13.91
N LEU A 37 17.66 0.55 -13.06
CA LEU A 37 17.07 1.84 -13.45
C LEU A 37 18.12 2.98 -13.52
N ARG A 38 19.37 2.74 -13.10
CA ARG A 38 20.49 3.70 -13.11
C ARG A 38 20.13 5.05 -12.49
N LEU A 39 19.70 5.01 -11.24
CA LEU A 39 19.44 6.23 -10.46
C LEU A 39 20.74 6.74 -9.82
N GLU A 40 20.91 8.07 -9.81
CA GLU A 40 21.99 8.70 -9.06
C GLU A 40 21.70 8.65 -7.56
N GLY A 41 22.66 8.17 -6.76
CA GLY A 41 22.53 8.08 -5.31
C GLY A 41 21.77 6.83 -4.86
N SER A 42 20.59 7.01 -4.29
CA SER A 42 19.80 5.93 -3.69
C SER A 42 18.79 5.37 -4.68
N VAL A 43 18.67 4.03 -4.76
CA VAL A 43 17.58 3.37 -5.47
C VAL A 43 16.22 3.49 -4.75
N ARG A 44 16.19 4.03 -3.53
CA ARG A 44 14.98 4.24 -2.73
C ARG A 44 14.57 5.71 -2.77
N VAL A 45 13.75 6.07 -3.76
CA VAL A 45 13.37 7.46 -4.09
C VAL A 45 11.96 7.86 -3.65
N GLY A 46 11.39 7.11 -2.72
CA GLY A 46 10.02 7.27 -2.22
C GLY A 46 9.08 6.16 -2.69
N ALA A 47 7.90 6.07 -2.07
CA ALA A 47 6.85 5.13 -2.47
C ALA A 47 6.27 5.57 -3.83
N TYR A 48 6.73 4.93 -4.90
CA TYR A 48 6.37 5.29 -6.28
C TYR A 48 5.16 4.46 -6.78
N HIS A 49 4.55 4.93 -7.86
CA HIS A 49 3.42 4.24 -8.48
C HIS A 49 3.84 2.85 -8.98
N SER A 50 3.06 1.81 -8.66
CA SER A 50 3.38 0.39 -8.91
C SER A 50 4.51 -0.20 -8.05
N GLY A 51 5.10 0.55 -7.11
CA GLY A 51 6.14 0.05 -6.22
C GLY A 51 5.67 -1.04 -5.25
N ASP A 52 4.36 -1.15 -5.02
CA ASP A 52 3.76 -2.18 -4.18
C ASP A 52 3.53 -3.53 -4.89
N LEU A 53 3.64 -3.60 -6.23
CA LEU A 53 3.30 -4.82 -6.98
C LEU A 53 4.14 -6.03 -6.56
N ALA A 54 5.45 -5.86 -6.37
CA ALA A 54 6.32 -6.95 -5.92
C ALA A 54 5.94 -7.49 -4.52
N PHE A 55 5.35 -6.65 -3.66
CA PHE A 55 4.85 -7.06 -2.35
C PHE A 55 3.51 -7.78 -2.47
N VAL A 56 2.55 -7.22 -3.23
CA VAL A 56 1.23 -7.81 -3.47
C VAL A 56 1.35 -9.23 -4.03
N PHE A 57 2.29 -9.46 -4.95
CA PHE A 57 2.51 -10.77 -5.56
C PHE A 57 3.51 -11.67 -4.81
N GLY A 58 4.09 -11.22 -3.69
CA GLY A 58 5.09 -12.00 -2.95
C GLY A 58 6.36 -12.32 -3.76
N ASN A 59 6.77 -11.40 -4.63
CA ASN A 59 7.82 -11.61 -5.64
C ASN A 59 9.13 -10.86 -5.36
N THR A 60 9.29 -10.26 -4.19
CA THR A 60 10.55 -9.56 -3.80
C THR A 60 11.78 -10.48 -3.84
N ARG A 61 11.60 -11.81 -3.77
CA ARG A 61 12.69 -12.80 -3.93
C ARG A 61 12.89 -13.28 -5.38
N ARG A 62 12.12 -12.77 -6.35
CA ARG A 62 12.10 -13.22 -7.75
C ARG A 62 12.38 -12.13 -8.77
N VAL A 63 11.93 -10.90 -8.51
CA VAL A 63 12.01 -9.79 -9.46
C VAL A 63 12.78 -8.62 -8.87
N GLY A 64 13.38 -7.78 -9.70
CA GLY A 64 14.03 -6.54 -9.27
C GLY A 64 15.34 -6.76 -8.51
N LEU A 65 15.85 -5.67 -7.94
CA LEU A 65 17.16 -5.61 -7.30
C LEU A 65 17.05 -4.87 -5.95
N HIS A 66 18.05 -5.06 -5.09
CA HIS A 66 18.25 -4.29 -3.85
C HIS A 66 17.14 -4.42 -2.78
N TRP A 67 16.38 -5.51 -2.83
CA TRP A 67 15.51 -5.91 -1.72
C TRP A 67 16.33 -6.29 -0.49
N ASN A 68 15.73 -6.07 0.67
CA ASN A 68 16.27 -6.48 1.96
C ASN A 68 15.24 -7.33 2.72
N GLU A 69 15.65 -7.82 3.89
CA GLU A 69 14.82 -8.70 4.71
C GLU A 69 13.53 -8.01 5.20
N ASP A 70 13.57 -6.71 5.50
CA ASP A 70 12.37 -5.95 5.87
C ASP A 70 11.37 -5.92 4.68
N ASP A 71 11.85 -5.80 3.43
CA ASP A 71 10.99 -5.84 2.24
C ASP A 71 10.35 -7.22 2.05
N HIS A 72 11.11 -8.28 2.31
CA HIS A 72 10.61 -9.65 2.21
C HIS A 72 9.52 -9.94 3.24
N GLN A 73 9.73 -9.54 4.49
CA GLN A 73 8.75 -9.69 5.55
C GLN A 73 7.47 -8.88 5.26
N LEU A 74 7.62 -7.65 4.76
CA LEU A 74 6.47 -6.84 4.37
C LEU A 74 5.71 -7.47 3.19
N ALA A 75 6.40 -8.10 2.25
CA ALA A 75 5.78 -8.81 1.14
C ALA A 75 4.97 -10.01 1.63
N ASP A 76 5.50 -10.79 2.58
CA ASP A 76 4.82 -11.93 3.18
C ASP A 76 3.54 -11.48 3.92
N ILE A 77 3.60 -10.35 4.66
CA ILE A 77 2.44 -9.73 5.32
C ILE A 77 1.38 -9.27 4.32
N MET A 78 1.80 -8.56 3.26
CA MET A 78 0.87 -8.00 2.26
C MET A 78 0.20 -9.11 1.46
N ALA A 79 0.95 -10.16 1.09
CA ALA A 79 0.43 -11.34 0.41
C ALA A 79 -0.57 -12.12 1.30
N ASP A 80 -0.34 -12.27 2.60
CA ASP A 80 -1.36 -12.84 3.52
C ASP A 80 -2.64 -12.01 3.47
N CYS A 81 -2.55 -10.69 3.57
CA CYS A 81 -3.73 -9.85 3.54
C CYS A 81 -4.54 -9.98 2.25
N TRP A 82 -3.88 -9.94 1.09
CA TRP A 82 -4.56 -10.10 -0.21
C TRP A 82 -5.15 -11.49 -0.40
N THR A 83 -4.43 -12.54 -0.03
CA THR A 83 -4.89 -13.92 -0.21
C THR A 83 -6.02 -14.29 0.75
N GLN A 84 -6.02 -13.78 1.99
CA GLN A 84 -7.15 -13.96 2.90
C GLN A 84 -8.38 -13.20 2.40
N PHE A 85 -8.20 -11.94 1.95
CA PHE A 85 -9.31 -11.16 1.40
C PHE A 85 -9.95 -11.85 0.20
N ALA A 86 -9.15 -12.43 -0.71
CA ALA A 86 -9.66 -13.19 -1.84
C ALA A 86 -10.43 -14.47 -1.41
N LYS A 87 -10.00 -15.14 -0.32
CA LYS A 87 -10.62 -16.39 0.15
C LYS A 87 -11.91 -16.16 0.94
N THR A 88 -11.96 -15.12 1.77
CA THR A 88 -13.01 -14.96 2.79
C THR A 88 -13.75 -13.64 2.71
N GLY A 89 -13.25 -12.67 1.94
CA GLY A 89 -13.74 -11.29 1.98
C GLY A 89 -13.34 -10.54 3.25
N ASP A 90 -12.44 -11.07 4.08
CA ASP A 90 -11.95 -10.46 5.32
C ASP A 90 -10.42 -10.29 5.28
N ARG A 91 -9.89 -9.47 6.19
CA ARG A 91 -8.46 -9.14 6.29
C ARG A 91 -7.55 -10.35 6.56
N GLY A 92 -6.27 -10.16 6.23
CA GLY A 92 -5.18 -11.02 6.73
C GLY A 92 -5.06 -11.02 8.25
N LYS A 93 -4.44 -12.08 8.79
CA LYS A 93 -4.21 -12.22 10.24
C LYS A 93 -2.86 -11.64 10.68
N ALA A 94 -1.92 -11.46 9.74
CA ALA A 94 -0.57 -11.00 10.02
C ALA A 94 -0.51 -9.61 10.69
N VAL A 95 -1.49 -8.74 10.41
CA VAL A 95 -1.56 -7.38 10.97
C VAL A 95 -2.99 -7.03 11.37
N VAL A 96 -3.14 -6.10 12.31
CA VAL A 96 -4.44 -5.54 12.67
C VAL A 96 -4.86 -4.55 11.58
N TRP A 97 -5.81 -4.96 10.73
CA TRP A 97 -6.38 -4.14 9.67
C TRP A 97 -7.87 -3.91 9.89
N PRO A 98 -8.29 -2.88 10.65
CA PRO A 98 -9.70 -2.65 10.94
C PRO A 98 -10.48 -2.35 9.66
N ARG A 99 -11.77 -2.72 9.68
CA ARG A 99 -12.72 -2.32 8.64
C ARG A 99 -12.77 -0.79 8.57
N TYR A 100 -12.72 -0.27 7.36
CA TYR A 100 -12.86 1.15 7.09
C TYR A 100 -14.23 1.65 7.52
N SER A 101 -14.26 2.84 8.15
CA SER A 101 -15.48 3.58 8.44
C SER A 101 -15.36 5.01 7.95
N THR A 102 -16.47 5.61 7.54
CA THR A 102 -16.51 7.01 7.07
C THR A 102 -16.17 8.01 8.19
N ASN A 103 -16.43 7.66 9.45
CA ASN A 103 -16.17 8.51 10.62
C ASN A 103 -14.68 8.55 10.98
N ARG A 104 -14.05 7.39 11.14
CA ARG A 104 -12.64 7.29 11.59
C ARG A 104 -11.65 7.28 10.43
N ARG A 105 -12.08 6.78 9.26
CA ARG A 105 -11.25 6.59 8.06
C ARG A 105 -9.96 5.83 8.36
N ASP A 106 -10.10 4.77 9.17
CA ASP A 106 -8.98 3.92 9.56
C ASP A 106 -8.31 3.34 8.30
N THR A 107 -7.01 3.54 8.18
CA THR A 107 -6.21 3.11 7.04
C THR A 107 -5.01 2.34 7.54
N LEU A 108 -4.80 1.11 7.04
CA LEU A 108 -3.57 0.38 7.30
C LEU A 108 -2.42 1.03 6.52
N VAL A 109 -1.38 1.49 7.20
CA VAL A 109 -0.17 1.98 6.57
C VAL A 109 0.81 0.82 6.48
N PHE A 110 1.15 0.41 5.26
CA PHE A 110 2.22 -0.56 5.00
C PHE A 110 3.56 0.19 5.01
N ASP A 111 4.36 -0.11 6.01
CA ASP A 111 5.70 0.43 6.26
C ASP A 111 6.46 -0.50 7.23
N LYS A 112 7.72 -0.17 7.53
CA LYS A 112 8.44 -0.75 8.67
C LYS A 112 7.65 -0.47 9.96
N GLY A 113 7.14 -1.54 10.59
CA GLY A 113 6.20 -1.40 11.71
C GLY A 113 4.83 -0.92 11.24
N SER A 114 4.23 -1.66 10.30
CA SER A 114 2.91 -1.37 9.74
C SER A 114 1.86 -1.15 10.85
N HIS A 115 1.07 -0.09 10.72
CA HIS A 115 0.18 0.40 11.77
C HIS A 115 -1.06 1.08 11.17
N VAL A 116 -2.08 1.28 11.99
CA VAL A 116 -3.33 1.94 11.57
C VAL A 116 -3.24 3.43 11.85
N VAL A 117 -3.58 4.23 10.85
CA VAL A 117 -3.69 5.69 10.97
C VAL A 117 -5.09 6.13 10.57
N GLN A 118 -5.70 6.98 11.39
CA GLN A 118 -6.97 7.63 11.07
C GLN A 118 -6.72 8.77 10.09
N GLY A 119 -7.38 8.74 8.93
CA GLY A 119 -7.37 9.88 8.02
C GLY A 119 -6.01 10.22 7.40
N VAL A 120 -5.23 9.22 6.98
CA VAL A 120 -3.93 9.40 6.29
C VAL A 120 -3.97 10.50 5.20
N ARG A 121 -3.20 11.59 5.39
CA ARG A 121 -3.14 12.77 4.50
C ARG A 121 -4.44 13.62 4.46
N ALA A 122 -5.22 13.67 5.54
CA ALA A 122 -6.47 14.41 5.58
C ALA A 122 -6.34 15.89 5.22
N GLU A 123 -5.33 16.58 5.76
CA GLU A 123 -5.10 18.01 5.49
C GLU A 123 -4.85 18.28 4.01
N LYS A 124 -3.98 17.49 3.37
CA LYS A 124 -3.69 17.61 1.93
C LYS A 124 -4.93 17.37 1.08
N LEU A 125 -5.74 16.38 1.44
CA LEU A 125 -6.99 16.08 0.75
C LEU A 125 -8.05 17.18 0.95
N ALA A 126 -8.11 17.79 2.14
CA ALA A 126 -9.00 18.92 2.40
C ALA A 126 -8.59 20.15 1.58
N ALA A 127 -7.29 20.46 1.53
CA ALA A 127 -6.76 21.54 0.71
C ALA A 127 -7.06 21.34 -0.78
N MET A 128 -6.88 20.12 -1.30
CA MET A 128 -7.24 19.78 -2.69
C MET A 128 -8.73 20.00 -2.97
N LYS A 129 -9.62 19.53 -2.09
CA LYS A 129 -11.08 19.74 -2.26
C LYS A 129 -11.45 21.22 -2.25
N ALA A 130 -10.92 21.98 -1.30
CA ALA A 130 -11.15 23.42 -1.20
C ALA A 130 -10.68 24.16 -2.47
N GLY A 131 -9.52 23.80 -3.01
CA GLY A 131 -9.01 24.36 -4.26
C GLY A 131 -9.83 23.98 -5.50
N MET A 132 -10.44 22.79 -5.49
CA MET A 132 -11.31 22.29 -6.58
C MET A 132 -12.76 22.78 -6.48
N LYS A 133 -13.14 23.48 -5.40
CA LYS A 133 -14.53 23.87 -5.09
C LYS A 133 -15.51 22.68 -5.03
N LEU A 134 -15.03 21.53 -4.55
CA LEU A 134 -15.80 20.29 -4.33
C LEU A 134 -16.17 20.10 -2.86
#